data_AF-A0A1Q6U8X0-F1
#
_entry.id   AF-A0A1Q6U8X0-F1
#
_cell.length_a   1.000
_cell.length_b   1.000
_cell.length_c   1.000
_cell.angle_alpha   90.00
_cell.angle_beta   90.00
_cell.angle_gamma   90.00
#
_symmetry.space_group_name_H-M   'P 1'
#
loop_
_entity.id
_entity.type
_entity.pdbx_description
1 polymer ?
#
loop_
_entity_poly.entity_id
_entity_poly.type
_entity_poly.pdbx_seq_one_letter_code
_entity_poly.pdbx_strand_id
1 'polypeptide(L)'
;MSVTMIFISAILVNNIVLSQFLGICPFLGVSKKISTAVGMGLAVMFVMTISSVATYLIYYRLLVPYHLEFMNTVVFILVIAALVQMVEIIIKKVSPALYQALGIYLPLITTNCAVLGVAILSIQKGFSLSLSVCFGLANAAGFTLAIVLMAGLRERISQNQDALPQSVRGAPIALITAALLSMAFMGFSGIGN
;
A
#
# COMPACT_ATOMS: atom_id res chain seq x y z
N MET A 1 2.12 6.31 -23.15
CA MET A 1 3.13 5.74 -22.23
C MET A 1 2.90 4.23 -22.21
N SER A 2 3.86 3.43 -22.66
CA SER A 2 3.74 1.97 -22.75
C SER A 2 3.53 1.34 -21.37
N VAL A 3 2.67 0.32 -21.29
CA VAL A 3 2.27 -0.38 -20.04
C VAL A 3 3.50 -0.85 -19.24
N THR A 4 4.58 -1.22 -19.93
CA THR A 4 5.86 -1.63 -19.35
C THR A 4 6.60 -0.50 -18.64
N MET A 5 6.58 0.73 -19.17
CA MET A 5 7.15 1.90 -18.50
C MET A 5 6.32 2.32 -17.28
N ILE A 6 5.00 2.14 -17.30
CA ILE A 6 4.15 2.37 -16.11
C ILE A 6 4.50 1.37 -15.01
N PHE A 7 4.71 0.09 -15.34
CA PHE A 7 5.09 -0.93 -14.36
C PHE A 7 6.45 -0.65 -13.72
N ILE A 8 7.48 -0.40 -14.52
CA ILE A 8 8.84 -0.13 -14.01
C ILE A 8 8.86 1.19 -13.24
N SER A 9 8.21 2.24 -13.77
CA SER A 9 8.20 3.55 -13.14
C SER A 9 7.36 3.57 -11.86
N ALA A 10 6.21 2.91 -11.78
CA ALA A 10 5.40 2.85 -10.55
C ALA A 10 6.00 1.94 -9.47
N ILE A 11 6.70 0.86 -9.86
CA ILE A 11 7.33 -0.07 -8.89
C ILE A 11 8.64 0.51 -8.32
N LEU A 12 9.48 1.13 -9.15
CA LEU A 12 10.84 1.56 -8.77
C LEU A 12 11.06 3.07 -8.64
N VAL A 13 10.35 3.90 -9.42
CA VAL A 13 10.73 5.32 -9.63
C VAL A 13 9.77 6.28 -8.92
N ASN A 14 8.48 5.96 -8.91
CA ASN A 14 7.38 6.70 -8.30
C ASN A 14 6.69 5.85 -7.22
N ASN A 15 7.48 5.08 -6.45
CA ASN A 15 6.93 4.25 -5.40
C ASN A 15 6.23 5.13 -4.34
N ILE A 16 4.90 5.04 -4.27
CA ILE A 16 4.05 5.86 -3.40
C ILE A 16 4.44 5.75 -1.92
N VAL A 17 5.04 4.63 -1.52
CA VAL A 17 5.45 4.40 -0.12
C VAL A 17 6.76 5.10 0.21
N LEU A 18 7.73 5.07 -0.70
CA LEU A 18 9.11 5.51 -0.43
C LEU A 18 9.41 6.93 -0.94
N SER A 19 8.68 7.39 -1.97
CA SER A 19 8.80 8.73 -2.56
C SER A 19 7.71 9.68 -2.07
N GLN A 20 6.48 9.19 -1.90
CA GLN A 20 5.34 10.03 -1.46
C GLN A 20 4.95 9.81 0.01
N PHE A 21 5.63 8.91 0.74
CA PHE A 21 5.42 8.65 2.17
C PHE A 21 3.97 8.23 2.52
N LEU A 22 3.25 7.60 1.59
CA LEU A 22 1.89 7.10 1.81
C LEU A 22 1.91 5.65 2.32
N GLY A 23 1.05 5.33 3.28
CA GLY A 23 0.90 3.95 3.79
C GLY A 23 1.90 3.54 4.87
N ILE A 24 2.48 4.51 5.59
CA ILE A 24 3.44 4.26 6.68
C ILE A 24 2.83 3.48 7.86
N CYS A 25 1.54 3.65 8.12
CA CYS A 25 0.85 3.03 9.27
C CYS A 25 0.97 1.49 9.27
N PRO A 26 0.55 0.77 8.22
CA PRO A 26 0.75 -0.68 8.14
C PRO A 26 2.23 -1.05 7.93
N PHE A 27 3.01 -0.20 7.26
CA PHE A 27 4.43 -0.41 7.01
C PHE A 27 5.24 -0.51 8.31
N LEU A 28 4.97 0.34 9.31
CA LEU A 28 5.63 0.27 10.63
C LEU A 28 4.97 -0.75 11.58
N GLY A 29 3.66 -0.96 11.46
CA GLY A 29 2.90 -1.85 12.33
C GLY A 29 3.15 -3.34 12.10
N VAL A 30 3.21 -3.78 10.84
CA VAL A 30 3.15 -5.22 10.47
C VAL A 30 4.49 -5.77 9.95
N SER A 31 5.53 -4.94 9.86
CA SER A 31 6.86 -5.31 9.36
C SER A 31 7.76 -6.04 10.38
N LYS A 32 7.22 -6.69 11.41
CA LYS A 32 8.06 -7.42 12.38
C LYS A 32 8.53 -8.79 11.88
N LYS A 33 7.73 -9.44 11.04
CA LYS A 33 8.00 -10.78 10.48
C LYS A 33 7.72 -10.75 8.99
N ILE A 34 8.54 -11.45 8.19
CA ILE A 34 8.32 -11.54 6.74
C ILE A 34 6.96 -12.20 6.44
N SER A 35 6.59 -13.25 7.17
CA SER A 35 5.32 -13.97 6.93
C SER A 35 4.08 -13.10 7.08
N THR A 36 4.04 -12.20 8.08
CA THR A 36 2.93 -11.27 8.28
C THR A 36 2.95 -10.13 7.27
N ALA A 37 4.14 -9.65 6.90
CA ALA A 37 4.31 -8.59 5.90
C ALA A 37 3.84 -9.02 4.50
N VAL A 38 4.16 -10.25 4.09
CA VAL A 38 3.69 -10.81 2.80
C VAL A 38 2.17 -10.92 2.79
N GLY A 39 1.57 -11.46 3.85
CA GLY A 39 0.11 -11.57 3.96
C GLY A 39 -0.58 -10.21 3.88
N MET A 40 -0.03 -9.19 4.55
CA MET A 40 -0.55 -7.82 4.50
C MET A 40 -0.41 -7.21 3.10
N GLY A 41 0.75 -7.38 2.45
CA GLY A 41 0.99 -6.86 1.10
C GLY A 41 0.02 -7.45 0.07
N LEU A 42 -0.21 -8.76 0.11
CA LEU A 42 -1.17 -9.43 -0.76
C LEU A 42 -2.62 -8.97 -0.52
N ALA A 43 -3.02 -8.80 0.74
CA ALA A 43 -4.34 -8.26 1.07
C ALA A 43 -4.54 -6.84 0.54
N VAL A 44 -3.55 -5.96 0.73
CA VAL A 44 -3.56 -4.59 0.20
C VAL A 44 -3.59 -4.60 -1.33
N MET A 45 -2.85 -5.52 -1.98
CA MET A 45 -2.83 -5.64 -3.43
C MET A 45 -4.19 -6.00 -4.00
N PHE A 46 -4.87 -6.96 -3.40
CA PHE A 46 -6.22 -7.34 -3.80
C PHE A 46 -7.21 -6.18 -3.62
N VAL A 47 -7.21 -5.54 -2.45
CA VAL A 47 -8.10 -4.40 -2.15
C VAL A 47 -7.83 -3.22 -3.09
N MET A 48 -6.57 -2.86 -3.31
CA MET A 48 -6.19 -1.70 -4.14
C MET A 48 -6.53 -1.90 -5.61
N THR A 49 -6.45 -3.14 -6.11
CA THR A 49 -6.81 -3.46 -7.50
C THR A 49 -8.32 -3.35 -7.70
N ILE A 50 -9.10 -3.96 -6.80
CA ILE A 50 -10.57 -3.94 -6.89
C ILE A 50 -11.12 -2.54 -6.61
N SER A 51 -10.55 -1.82 -5.64
CA SER A 51 -10.94 -0.46 -5.36
C SER A 51 -10.71 0.44 -6.57
N SER A 52 -9.58 0.29 -7.28
CA SER A 52 -9.29 1.07 -8.49
C SER A 52 -10.34 0.86 -9.60
N VAL A 53 -10.87 -0.36 -9.76
CA VAL A 53 -11.99 -0.64 -10.68
C VAL A 53 -13.29 0.00 -10.19
N ALA A 54 -13.62 -0.23 -8.91
CA ALA A 54 -14.88 0.23 -8.32
C ALA A 54 -14.97 1.75 -8.30
N THR A 55 -13.91 2.45 -7.87
CA THR A 55 -13.86 3.92 -7.82
C THR A 55 -13.88 4.52 -9.21
N TYR A 56 -13.24 3.90 -10.20
CA TYR A 56 -13.32 4.33 -11.59
C TYR A 56 -14.76 4.28 -12.11
N LEU A 57 -15.44 3.14 -11.95
CA LEU A 57 -16.82 2.98 -12.40
C LEU A 57 -17.74 3.98 -11.71
N ILE A 58 -17.62 4.14 -10.40
CA ILE A 58 -18.45 5.07 -9.63
C ILE A 58 -18.19 6.53 -10.03
N TYR A 59 -16.93 6.90 -10.26
CA TYR A 59 -16.60 8.25 -10.68
C TYR A 59 -17.26 8.62 -12.02
N TYR A 60 -17.05 7.81 -13.06
CA TYR A 60 -17.54 8.12 -14.41
C TYR A 60 -19.04 7.84 -14.60
N ARG A 61 -19.62 6.84 -13.90
CA ARG A 61 -21.04 6.48 -14.05
C ARG A 61 -21.98 7.22 -13.10
N LEU A 62 -21.48 7.71 -11.96
CA LEU A 62 -22.31 8.38 -10.95
C LEU A 62 -21.84 9.82 -10.71
N LEU A 63 -20.59 10.05 -10.33
CA LEU A 63 -20.22 11.39 -9.85
C LEU A 63 -20.18 12.44 -10.96
N VAL A 64 -19.68 12.07 -12.15
CA VAL A 64 -19.66 12.96 -13.33
C VAL A 64 -21.07 13.34 -13.79
N PRO A 65 -22.02 12.40 -14.06
CA PRO A 65 -23.35 12.77 -14.56
C PRO A 65 -24.20 13.53 -13.54
N TYR A 66 -23.97 13.33 -12.24
CA TYR A 66 -24.70 14.05 -11.19
C TYR A 66 -23.98 15.32 -10.71
N HIS A 67 -22.84 15.70 -11.31
CA HIS A 67 -22.01 16.85 -10.89
C HIS A 67 -21.61 16.84 -9.40
N LEU A 68 -21.40 15.64 -8.83
CA LEU A 68 -21.06 15.42 -7.42
C LEU A 68 -19.55 15.17 -7.20
N GLU A 69 -18.70 15.67 -8.08
CA GLU A 69 -17.24 15.46 -8.03
C GLU A 69 -16.61 15.95 -6.71
N PHE A 70 -17.21 16.94 -6.04
CA PHE A 70 -16.72 17.40 -4.73
C PHE A 70 -16.78 16.30 -3.65
N MET A 71 -17.61 15.26 -3.82
CA MET A 71 -17.77 14.15 -2.86
C MET A 71 -16.85 12.95 -3.12
N ASN A 72 -15.96 13.01 -4.12
CA ASN A 72 -15.07 11.90 -4.52
C ASN A 72 -14.42 11.17 -3.35
N THR A 73 -13.77 11.93 -2.45
CA THR A 73 -13.02 11.38 -1.33
C THR A 73 -13.89 10.57 -0.39
N VAL A 74 -15.07 11.08 -0.03
CA VAL A 74 -16.00 10.41 0.89
C VAL A 74 -16.53 9.13 0.26
N VAL A 75 -16.90 9.19 -1.02
CA VAL A 75 -17.40 8.03 -1.77
C VAL A 75 -16.31 6.95 -1.88
N PHE A 76 -15.07 7.32 -2.17
CA PHE A 76 -13.98 6.33 -2.27
C PHE A 76 -13.66 5.67 -0.94
N ILE A 77 -13.66 6.43 0.17
CA ILE A 77 -13.46 5.86 1.51
C ILE A 77 -14.57 4.84 1.82
N LEU A 78 -15.83 5.15 1.50
CA LEU A 78 -16.96 4.25 1.72
C LEU A 78 -16.83 2.95 0.90
N VAL A 79 -16.45 3.06 -0.37
CA VAL A 79 -16.21 1.91 -1.26
C VAL A 79 -15.08 1.04 -0.73
N ILE A 80 -13.94 1.66 -0.35
CA ILE A 80 -12.80 0.92 0.20
C ILE A 80 -13.18 0.24 1.52
N ALA A 81 -13.92 0.92 2.41
CA ALA A 81 -14.38 0.35 3.68
C ALA A 81 -15.25 -0.89 3.46
N ALA A 82 -16.20 -0.84 2.52
CA ALA A 82 -17.04 -1.99 2.17
C ALA A 82 -16.23 -3.16 1.60
N LEU A 83 -15.24 -2.88 0.75
CA LEU A 83 -14.36 -3.90 0.17
C LEU A 83 -13.46 -4.55 1.23
N VAL A 84 -12.86 -3.78 2.12
CA VAL A 84 -12.03 -4.32 3.21
C VAL A 84 -12.87 -5.15 4.17
N GLN A 85 -14.10 -4.73 4.48
CA GLN A 85 -15.00 -5.51 5.32
C GLN A 85 -15.29 -6.88 4.71
N MET A 86 -15.49 -6.94 3.39
CA MET A 86 -15.65 -8.20 2.67
C MET A 86 -14.39 -9.07 2.77
N VAL A 87 -13.20 -8.47 2.59
CA VAL A 87 -11.91 -9.16 2.70
C VAL A 87 -11.68 -9.71 4.11
N GLU A 88 -12.09 -8.98 5.14
CA GLU A 88 -11.98 -9.44 6.53
C GLU A 88 -12.74 -10.75 6.75
N ILE A 89 -13.98 -10.82 6.27
CA ILE A 89 -14.81 -12.02 6.39
C ILE A 89 -14.19 -13.18 5.62
N ILE A 90 -13.63 -12.94 4.43
CA ILE A 90 -12.95 -13.95 3.62
C ILE A 90 -11.71 -14.48 4.34
N ILE A 91 -10.84 -13.60 4.86
CA ILE A 91 -9.60 -14.00 5.54
C ILE A 91 -9.92 -14.81 6.80
N LYS A 92 -10.95 -14.42 7.56
CA LYS A 92 -11.40 -15.14 8.75
C LYS A 92 -11.80 -16.60 8.44
N LYS A 93 -12.34 -16.85 7.25
CA LYS A 93 -12.78 -18.19 6.81
C LYS A 93 -11.68 -19.00 6.13
N VAL A 94 -10.83 -18.36 5.32
CA VAL A 94 -9.81 -19.05 4.51
C VAL A 94 -8.54 -19.32 5.31
N SER A 95 -8.09 -18.39 6.15
CA SER A 95 -6.84 -18.53 6.92
C SER A 95 -6.97 -17.94 8.33
N PRO A 96 -7.41 -18.74 9.31
CA PRO A 96 -7.53 -18.30 10.70
C PRO A 96 -6.17 -17.93 11.32
N ALA A 97 -5.07 -18.56 10.87
CA ALA A 97 -3.72 -18.21 11.30
C ALA A 97 -3.32 -16.79 10.88
N LEU A 98 -3.66 -16.38 9.65
CA LEU A 98 -3.40 -15.02 9.17
C LEU A 98 -4.33 -14.00 9.85
N TYR A 99 -5.59 -14.37 10.09
CA TYR A 99 -6.54 -13.54 10.84
C TYR A 99 -6.06 -13.29 12.28
N GLN A 100 -5.52 -14.30 12.97
CA GLN A 100 -4.97 -14.11 14.32
C GLN A 100 -3.73 -13.20 14.33
N ALA A 101 -2.90 -13.27 13.29
CA ALA A 101 -1.69 -12.46 13.19
C ALA A 101 -1.96 -11.00 12.76
N LEU A 102 -2.96 -10.78 11.88
CA LEU A 102 -3.25 -9.47 11.30
C LEU A 102 -4.56 -8.84 11.79
N GLY A 103 -5.39 -9.52 12.58
CA GLY A 103 -6.79 -9.12 12.85
C GLY A 103 -6.97 -7.67 13.29
N ILE A 104 -6.08 -7.16 14.16
CA ILE A 104 -6.10 -5.76 14.62
C ILE A 104 -5.68 -4.78 13.50
N TYR A 105 -4.89 -5.25 12.54
CA TYR A 105 -4.35 -4.47 11.42
C TYR A 105 -5.22 -4.52 10.15
N LEU A 106 -6.23 -5.38 10.06
CA LEU A 106 -7.15 -5.41 8.92
C LEU A 106 -7.91 -4.09 8.74
N PRO A 107 -8.46 -3.47 9.81
CA PRO A 107 -9.08 -2.15 9.71
C PRO A 107 -8.13 -1.05 9.22
N LEU A 108 -6.81 -1.18 9.45
CA LEU A 108 -5.81 -0.22 8.96
C LEU A 108 -5.68 -0.21 7.42
N ILE A 109 -6.24 -1.21 6.72
CA ILE A 109 -6.31 -1.19 5.25
C ILE A 109 -7.30 -0.11 4.79
N THR A 110 -8.41 0.09 5.52
CA THR A 110 -9.44 1.09 5.15
C THR A 110 -8.91 2.52 5.22
N THR A 111 -8.08 2.80 6.23
CA THR A 111 -7.45 4.09 6.48
C THR A 111 -6.07 4.20 5.85
N ASN A 112 -5.71 3.27 4.95
CA ASN A 112 -4.42 3.30 4.28
C ASN A 112 -4.38 4.42 3.23
N CYS A 113 -3.56 5.43 3.48
CA CYS A 113 -3.37 6.57 2.58
C CYS A 113 -2.90 6.13 1.18
N ALA A 114 -2.16 5.04 1.04
CA ALA A 114 -1.74 4.54 -0.27
C ALA A 114 -2.92 4.04 -1.12
N VAL A 115 -3.89 3.36 -0.50
CA VAL A 115 -5.08 2.84 -1.22
C VAL A 115 -5.96 3.98 -1.70
N LEU A 116 -6.23 4.96 -0.83
CA LEU A 116 -7.00 6.15 -1.18
C LEU A 116 -6.28 7.03 -2.21
N GLY A 117 -4.97 7.25 -2.02
CA GLY A 117 -4.14 8.09 -2.89
C GLY A 117 -4.07 7.54 -4.32
N VAL A 118 -3.90 6.22 -4.48
CA VAL A 118 -3.90 5.57 -5.81
C VAL A 118 -5.24 5.75 -6.53
N ALA A 119 -6.36 5.60 -5.82
CA ALA A 119 -7.68 5.78 -6.41
C ALA A 119 -7.89 7.22 -6.91
N ILE A 120 -7.51 8.22 -6.10
CA ILE A 120 -7.62 9.65 -6.46
C ILE A 120 -6.68 9.99 -7.62
N LEU A 121 -5.41 9.58 -7.54
CA LEU A 121 -4.40 9.86 -8.57
C LEU A 121 -4.77 9.22 -9.92
N SER A 122 -5.35 8.03 -9.91
CA SER A 122 -5.82 7.36 -11.13
C SER A 122 -6.87 8.20 -11.86
N ILE A 123 -7.75 8.86 -11.12
CA ILE A 123 -8.82 9.69 -11.68
C ILE A 123 -8.29 11.06 -12.11
N GLN A 124 -7.45 11.71 -11.29
CA GLN A 124 -6.81 12.98 -11.64
C GLN A 124 -5.96 12.88 -12.91
N LYS A 125 -5.31 11.73 -13.14
CA LYS A 125 -4.52 11.48 -14.36
C LYS A 125 -5.37 11.09 -15.58
N GLY A 126 -6.69 10.95 -15.44
CA GLY A 126 -7.59 10.61 -16.53
C GLY A 126 -7.31 9.26 -17.18
N PHE A 127 -6.86 8.27 -16.39
CA PHE A 127 -6.52 6.95 -16.90
C PHE A 127 -7.76 6.19 -17.40
N SER A 128 -7.61 5.34 -18.42
CA SER A 128 -8.66 4.40 -18.82
C SER A 128 -8.77 3.25 -17.81
N LEU A 129 -9.92 2.55 -17.77
CA LEU A 129 -10.15 1.43 -16.85
C LEU A 129 -8.98 0.42 -16.79
N SER A 130 -8.47 0.01 -17.96
CA SER A 130 -7.35 -0.93 -18.05
C SER A 130 -6.06 -0.36 -17.47
N LEU A 131 -5.82 0.93 -17.69
CA LEU A 131 -4.63 1.61 -17.21
C LEU A 131 -4.71 1.89 -15.70
N SER A 132 -5.91 2.19 -15.17
CA SER A 132 -6.20 2.32 -13.75
C SER A 132 -5.94 1.03 -12.98
N VAL A 133 -6.34 -0.11 -13.53
CA VAL A 133 -6.06 -1.43 -12.94
C VAL A 133 -4.57 -1.72 -12.94
N CYS A 134 -3.88 -1.48 -14.06
CA CYS A 134 -2.43 -1.65 -14.14
C CYS A 134 -1.70 -0.74 -13.15
N PHE A 135 -2.15 0.52 -13.01
CA PHE A 135 -1.59 1.47 -12.06
C PHE A 135 -1.81 1.04 -10.61
N GLY A 136 -3.02 0.57 -10.26
CA GLY A 136 -3.32 0.03 -8.94
C GLY A 136 -2.47 -1.19 -8.59
N LEU A 137 -2.36 -2.16 -9.51
CA LEU A 137 -1.53 -3.35 -9.34
C LEU A 137 -0.05 -3.01 -9.19
N ALA A 138 0.48 -2.08 -10.00
CA ALA A 138 1.88 -1.70 -9.95
C ALA A 138 2.23 -1.02 -8.61
N ASN A 139 1.37 -0.12 -8.11
CA ASN A 139 1.57 0.53 -6.80
C ASN A 139 1.42 -0.44 -5.64
N ALA A 140 0.46 -1.37 -5.72
CA ALA A 140 0.31 -2.43 -4.74
C ALA A 140 1.52 -3.38 -4.68
N ALA A 141 2.09 -3.72 -5.83
CA ALA A 141 3.33 -4.49 -5.91
C ALA A 141 4.49 -3.72 -5.28
N GLY A 142 4.61 -2.42 -5.55
CA GLY A 142 5.58 -1.53 -4.91
C GLY A 142 5.43 -1.47 -3.39
N PHE A 143 4.20 -1.39 -2.88
CA PHE A 143 3.91 -1.46 -1.44
C PHE A 143 4.31 -2.81 -0.83
N THR A 144 3.98 -3.91 -1.51
CA THR A 144 4.31 -5.27 -1.06
C THR A 144 5.82 -5.48 -1.01
N LEU A 145 6.54 -5.00 -2.01
CA LEU A 145 8.00 -5.06 -2.04
C LEU A 145 8.62 -4.25 -0.90
N ALA A 146 8.14 -3.02 -0.67
CA ALA A 146 8.62 -2.17 0.41
C ALA A 146 8.41 -2.80 1.80
N ILE A 147 7.21 -3.32 2.09
CA ILE A 147 6.91 -3.90 3.42
C ILE A 147 7.69 -5.21 3.66
N VAL A 148 7.92 -6.02 2.62
CA VAL A 148 8.71 -7.24 2.72
C VAL A 148 10.19 -6.94 2.95
N LEU A 149 10.76 -5.96 2.23
CA LEU A 149 12.14 -5.50 2.48
C LEU A 149 12.31 -4.97 3.91
N MET A 150 11.36 -4.16 4.37
CA MET A 150 11.37 -3.64 5.74
C MET A 150 11.29 -4.77 6.76
N ALA A 151 10.43 -5.76 6.53
CA ALA A 151 10.32 -6.92 7.41
C ALA A 151 11.61 -7.73 7.46
N GLY A 152 12.26 -7.97 6.31
CA GLY A 152 13.55 -8.66 6.26
C GLY A 152 14.65 -7.92 7.00
N LEU A 153 14.71 -6.58 6.89
CA LEU A 153 15.65 -5.75 7.64
C LEU A 153 15.36 -5.79 9.15
N ARG A 154 14.10 -5.64 9.56
CA ARG A 154 13.73 -5.67 10.98
C ARG A 154 13.96 -7.04 11.62
N GLU A 155 13.74 -8.13 10.89
CA GLU A 155 13.98 -9.48 11.38
C GLU A 155 15.49 -9.72 11.61
N ARG A 156 16.35 -9.26 10.69
CA ARG A 156 17.83 -9.29 10.87
C ARG A 156 18.32 -8.42 12.03
N ILE A 157 17.73 -7.24 12.21
CA ILE A 157 18.08 -6.34 13.31
C ILE A 157 17.64 -6.93 14.66
N SER A 158 16.48 -7.59 14.70
CA SER A 158 16.00 -8.26 15.91
C SER A 158 16.91 -9.39 16.34
N GLN A 159 17.60 -10.07 15.41
CA GLN A 159 18.58 -11.11 15.72
C GLN A 159 19.89 -10.53 16.29
N ASN A 160 20.22 -9.28 15.99
CA ASN A 160 21.44 -8.59 16.43
C ASN A 160 21.14 -7.48 17.46
N GLN A 161 20.03 -7.59 18.18
CA GLN A 161 19.51 -6.53 19.04
C GLN A 161 20.41 -6.24 20.25
N ASP A 162 21.27 -7.18 20.62
CA ASP A 162 22.23 -7.04 21.73
C ASP A 162 23.34 -6.04 21.43
N ALA A 163 23.67 -5.81 20.15
CA ALA A 163 24.62 -4.79 19.73
C ALA A 163 24.05 -3.35 19.81
N LEU A 164 22.74 -3.20 20.04
CA LEU A 164 22.07 -1.89 20.06
C LEU A 164 21.88 -1.37 21.50
N PRO A 165 22.15 -0.06 21.75
CA PRO A 165 21.81 0.60 23.01
C PRO A 165 20.32 0.46 23.33
N GLN A 166 19.98 0.32 24.61
CA GLN A 166 18.59 0.09 25.05
C GLN A 166 17.61 1.16 24.54
N SER A 167 18.05 2.42 24.47
CA SER A 167 17.23 3.57 24.03
C SER A 167 16.84 3.54 22.54
N VAL A 168 17.55 2.77 21.70
CA VAL A 168 17.32 2.75 20.23
C VAL A 168 16.44 1.56 19.81
N ARG A 169 16.21 0.60 20.71
CA ARG A 169 15.48 -0.64 20.41
C ARG A 169 14.00 -0.38 20.10
N GLY A 170 13.44 -1.16 19.18
CA GLY A 170 12.00 -1.13 18.86
C GLY A 170 11.62 -0.11 17.77
N ALA A 171 10.87 0.94 18.14
CA ALA A 171 10.36 1.93 17.20
C ALA A 171 11.44 2.88 16.63
N PRO A 172 12.42 3.38 17.41
CA PRO A 172 13.45 4.29 16.90
C PRO A 172 14.30 3.66 15.79
N ILE A 173 14.81 2.45 16.00
CA ILE A 173 15.57 1.74 14.95
C ILE A 173 14.73 1.44 13.71
N ALA A 174 13.43 1.22 13.87
CA ALA A 174 12.52 1.04 12.74
C ALA A 174 12.35 2.32 11.91
N LEU A 175 12.33 3.49 12.54
CA LEU A 175 12.30 4.76 11.83
C LEU A 175 13.64 5.05 11.14
N ILE A 176 14.76 4.79 11.80
CA ILE A 176 16.11 4.97 11.21
C ILE A 176 16.27 4.07 9.99
N THR A 177 15.86 2.80 10.09
CA THR A 177 15.94 1.85 8.98
C THR A 177 15.00 2.21 7.84
N ALA A 178 13.79 2.70 8.15
CA ALA A 178 12.88 3.23 7.13
C ALA A 178 13.47 4.45 6.41
N ALA A 179 14.14 5.35 7.13
CA ALA A 179 14.82 6.51 6.56
C ALA A 179 15.99 6.10 5.65
N LEU A 180 16.84 5.17 6.09
CA LEU A 180 17.94 4.62 5.28
C LEU A 180 17.42 3.90 4.03
N LEU A 181 16.32 3.14 4.17
CA LEU A 181 15.66 2.49 3.04
C LEU A 181 15.10 3.53 2.04
N SER A 182 14.44 4.58 2.53
CA SER A 182 13.95 5.68 1.68
C SER A 182 15.08 6.36 0.92
N MET A 183 16.21 6.67 1.58
CA MET A 183 17.40 7.24 0.91
C MET A 183 17.97 6.30 -0.17
N ALA A 184 18.03 4.99 0.09
CA ALA A 184 18.46 4.02 -0.92
C ALA A 184 17.52 3.99 -2.14
N PHE A 185 16.22 4.12 -1.93
CA PHE A 185 15.23 4.14 -3.01
C PHE A 185 15.18 5.46 -3.78
N MET A 186 15.49 6.60 -3.14
CA MET A 186 15.64 7.89 -3.84
C MET A 186 16.73 7.84 -4.94
N GLY A 187 17.74 6.97 -4.79
CA GLY A 187 18.73 6.73 -5.84
C GLY A 187 18.14 6.21 -7.17
N PHE A 188 16.96 5.58 -7.14
CA PHE A 188 16.26 5.12 -8.34
C PHE A 188 15.34 6.17 -8.96
N SER A 189 15.13 7.33 -8.32
CA SER A 189 14.26 8.40 -8.81
C SER A 189 14.71 9.01 -10.14
N GLY A 190 15.95 8.75 -10.58
CA GLY A 190 16.48 9.20 -11.87
C GLY A 190 16.25 8.22 -13.03
N ILE A 191 15.77 7.01 -12.79
CA ILE A 191 15.53 6.01 -13.84
C ILE A 191 14.16 6.31 -14.46
N GLY A 192 14.09 7.06 -15.56
CA GLY A 192 12.80 7.31 -16.24
C GLY A 192 12.60 8.69 -16.84
N ASN A 193 13.63 9.55 -16.79
CA ASN A 193 13.78 10.61 -17.79
C ASN A 193 14.37 10.03 -19.08
#